data_AF-A0A2W5R4G3-F1
#
_entry.id   AF-A0A2W5R4G3-F1
#
_cell.length_a   1.000
_cell.length_b   1.000
_cell.length_c   1.000
_cell.angle_alpha   90.00
_cell.angle_beta   90.00
_cell.angle_gamma   90.00
#
_symmetry.space_group_name_H-M   'P 1'
#
loop_
_entity.id
_entity.type
_entity.pdbx_description
1 polymer ?
#
loop_
_entity_poly.entity_id
_entity_poly.type
_entity_poly.pdbx_seq_one_letter_code
_entity_poly.pdbx_strand_id
1 'polypeptide(L)'
;MFAADSRVNRRLLAAAREVPGVDINDLYATYPDYTIDVEAEQERLARADLLVMLHPIQWYSMPPLQKLWLDDVLAYGWAYGQGGQALRGKDLWLVATTGGPEASYHPTSYNRYFFDAFLPPYEQTAALCGMRFLPPLVLHGARSAPEAEVAAHVKTFADRLASYPHWPEMDELGVCPTCEVPNSDRPADATRAGDHPAGRAFFTALQDTLGRVNASGADTAHGTQAPEAR
;
A
#
# COMPACT_ATOMS: atom_id res chain seq x y z
N MET A 1 -9.43 7.84 9.10
CA MET A 1 -10.64 7.06 8.73
C MET A 1 -10.15 5.69 8.31
N PHE A 2 -9.90 4.85 9.32
CA PHE A 2 -9.17 3.58 9.19
C PHE A 2 -10.19 2.43 9.21
N ALA A 3 -9.77 1.18 8.95
CA ALA A 3 -10.65 0.04 8.62
C ALA A 3 -11.94 -0.10 9.45
N ALA A 4 -11.94 0.36 10.71
CA ALA A 4 -13.10 0.53 11.56
C ALA A 4 -14.29 1.25 10.88
N ASP A 5 -14.12 2.29 10.07
CA ASP A 5 -15.25 3.04 9.48
C ASP A 5 -15.68 2.53 8.09
N SER A 6 -14.98 1.53 7.53
CA SER A 6 -15.28 1.02 6.19
C SER A 6 -16.35 -0.08 6.22
N ARG A 7 -17.53 0.22 5.64
CA ARG A 7 -18.65 -0.74 5.49
C ARG A 7 -18.23 -2.05 4.83
N VAL A 8 -17.35 -2.00 3.84
CA VAL A 8 -16.94 -3.19 3.05
C VAL A 8 -15.74 -3.89 3.68
N ASN A 9 -14.67 -3.16 4.02
CA ASN A 9 -13.45 -3.79 4.56
C ASN A 9 -13.71 -4.48 5.90
N ARG A 10 -14.62 -3.95 6.74
CA ARG A 10 -15.02 -4.63 7.98
C ARG A 10 -15.66 -6.00 7.71
N ARG A 11 -16.45 -6.13 6.64
CA ARG A 11 -17.08 -7.40 6.25
C ARG A 11 -16.07 -8.37 5.64
N LEU A 12 -15.13 -7.88 4.84
CA LEU A 12 -14.02 -8.68 4.33
C LEU A 12 -13.16 -9.20 5.50
N LEU A 13 -12.81 -8.35 6.46
CA LEU A 13 -12.08 -8.75 7.67
C LEU A 13 -12.84 -9.78 8.50
N ALA A 14 -14.16 -9.61 8.66
CA ALA A 14 -14.99 -10.61 9.34
C ALA A 14 -14.99 -11.94 8.61
N ALA A 15 -15.12 -11.94 7.28
CA ALA A 15 -15.07 -13.16 6.48
C ALA A 15 -13.69 -13.85 6.55
N ALA A 16 -12.60 -13.08 6.56
CA ALA A 16 -11.24 -13.63 6.69
C ALA A 16 -11.07 -14.40 8.01
N ARG A 17 -11.68 -13.93 9.11
CA ARG A 17 -11.61 -14.59 10.43
C ARG A 17 -12.25 -15.97 10.46
N GLU A 18 -13.22 -16.21 9.57
CA GLU A 18 -13.92 -17.49 9.49
C GLU A 18 -13.16 -18.53 8.64
N VAL A 19 -12.10 -18.12 7.92
CA VAL A 19 -11.29 -19.03 7.10
C VAL A 19 -10.15 -19.60 7.94
N PRO A 20 -10.06 -20.94 8.12
CA PRO A 20 -8.99 -21.56 8.88
C PRO A 20 -7.61 -21.29 8.28
N GLY A 21 -6.60 -21.10 9.15
CA GLY A 21 -5.21 -20.90 8.71
C GLY A 21 -4.87 -19.47 8.31
N VAL A 22 -5.81 -18.53 8.38
CA VAL A 22 -5.55 -17.11 8.12
C VAL A 22 -5.03 -16.42 9.38
N ASP A 23 -3.81 -15.87 9.30
CA ASP A 23 -3.29 -14.92 10.29
C ASP A 23 -3.70 -13.50 9.90
N ILE A 24 -4.28 -12.76 10.84
CA ILE A 24 -4.84 -11.42 10.60
C ILE A 24 -4.06 -10.39 11.39
N ASN A 25 -3.57 -9.37 10.68
CA ASN A 25 -2.99 -8.19 11.29
C ASN A 25 -3.76 -6.92 10.87
N ASP A 26 -4.53 -6.35 11.80
CA ASP A 26 -5.09 -5.01 11.62
C ASP A 26 -4.03 -3.99 12.02
N LEU A 27 -3.25 -3.52 11.04
CA LEU A 27 -2.10 -2.65 11.26
C LEU A 27 -2.43 -1.42 12.12
N TYR A 28 -3.60 -0.80 11.94
CA TYR A 28 -3.97 0.40 12.70
C TYR A 28 -4.39 0.09 14.14
N ALA A 29 -4.83 -1.14 14.42
CA ALA A 29 -5.09 -1.59 15.79
C ALA A 29 -3.79 -2.06 16.47
N THR A 30 -2.89 -2.70 15.73
CA THR A 30 -1.62 -3.23 16.23
C THR A 30 -0.58 -2.12 16.46
N TYR A 31 -0.50 -1.15 15.55
CA TYR A 31 0.49 -0.05 15.56
C TYR A 31 -0.20 1.32 15.53
N PRO A 32 -0.99 1.69 16.56
CA PRO A 32 -1.72 2.96 16.60
C PRO A 32 -0.78 4.18 16.64
N ASP A 33 0.47 3.98 17.07
CA ASP A 33 1.53 4.98 17.17
C ASP A 33 2.52 4.93 15.99
N TYR A 34 2.27 4.08 14.99
CA TYR A 34 3.13 3.86 13.82
C TYR A 34 4.51 3.24 14.15
N THR A 35 4.66 2.64 15.33
CA THR A 35 5.90 1.93 15.70
C THR A 35 5.80 0.46 15.32
N ILE A 36 6.27 0.08 14.13
CA ILE A 36 6.18 -1.30 13.63
C ILE A 36 7.23 -2.20 14.30
N ASP A 37 6.78 -3.34 14.81
CA ASP A 37 7.65 -4.44 15.24
C ASP A 37 8.08 -5.26 14.02
N VAL A 38 9.23 -4.88 13.44
CA VAL A 38 9.74 -5.49 12.20
C VAL A 38 9.98 -6.99 12.36
N GLU A 39 10.54 -7.44 13.48
CA GLU A 39 10.86 -8.86 13.69
C GLU A 39 9.59 -9.70 13.76
N ALA A 40 8.57 -9.25 14.51
CA ALA A 40 7.30 -9.94 14.60
C ALA A 40 6.60 -10.06 13.23
N GLU A 41 6.64 -9.00 12.41
CA GLU A 41 6.01 -8.99 11.09
C GLU A 41 6.77 -9.88 10.09
N GLN A 42 8.10 -9.88 10.15
CA GLN A 42 8.92 -10.79 9.35
C GLN A 42 8.67 -12.26 9.73
N GLU A 43 8.50 -12.57 11.02
CA GLU A 43 8.15 -13.92 11.46
C GLU A 43 6.77 -14.37 10.95
N ARG A 44 5.77 -13.47 10.94
CA ARG A 44 4.46 -13.75 10.34
C ARG A 44 4.59 -14.10 8.86
N LEU A 45 5.29 -13.25 8.11
CA LEU A 45 5.52 -13.44 6.67
C LEU A 45 6.33 -14.71 6.35
N ALA A 46 7.30 -15.07 7.18
CA ALA A 46 8.08 -16.28 7.00
C ALA A 46 7.20 -17.55 7.00
N ARG A 47 6.15 -17.57 7.83
CA ARG A 47 5.19 -18.67 7.95
C ARG A 47 4.07 -18.67 6.90
N ALA A 48 3.84 -17.54 6.24
CA ALA A 48 2.72 -17.38 5.31
C ALA A 48 3.12 -17.78 3.88
N ASP A 49 2.24 -18.46 3.15
CA ASP A 49 2.43 -18.73 1.72
C ASP A 49 1.84 -17.62 0.83
N LEU A 50 0.87 -16.87 1.37
CA LEU A 50 0.14 -15.79 0.71
C LEU A 50 0.15 -14.54 1.58
N LEU A 51 0.61 -13.42 1.04
CA LEU A 51 0.43 -12.09 1.63
C LEU A 51 -0.82 -11.44 1.02
N VAL A 52 -1.83 -11.18 1.85
CA VAL A 52 -3.04 -10.46 1.43
C VAL A 52 -2.98 -9.01 1.91
N MET A 53 -2.94 -8.08 0.98
CA MET A 53 -3.04 -6.65 1.25
C MET A 53 -4.50 -6.21 1.12
N LEU A 54 -5.16 -5.98 2.26
CA LEU A 54 -6.58 -5.60 2.32
C LEU A 54 -6.74 -4.15 2.77
N HIS A 55 -7.13 -3.26 1.86
CA HIS A 55 -7.30 -1.84 2.21
C HIS A 55 -8.21 -1.05 1.26
N PRO A 56 -8.78 0.08 1.71
CA PRO A 56 -9.32 1.04 0.76
C PRO A 56 -8.19 1.71 -0.04
N ILE A 57 -8.44 2.00 -1.31
CA ILE A 57 -7.55 2.84 -2.12
C ILE A 57 -7.71 4.29 -1.63
N GLN A 58 -6.61 4.88 -1.17
CA GLN A 58 -6.53 6.26 -0.74
C GLN A 58 -5.57 6.99 -1.67
N TRP A 59 -6.04 8.07 -2.31
CA TRP A 59 -5.23 8.81 -3.29
C TRP A 59 -4.54 7.90 -4.32
N TYR A 60 -5.31 6.98 -4.90
CA TYR A 60 -4.83 6.03 -5.91
C TYR A 60 -3.73 5.08 -5.43
N SER A 61 -3.56 4.93 -4.11
CA SER A 61 -2.55 4.08 -3.49
C SER A 61 -3.05 3.43 -2.19
N MET A 62 -2.14 2.82 -1.45
CA MET A 62 -2.38 2.20 -0.14
C MET A 62 -2.40 3.25 0.99
N PRO A 63 -3.01 2.94 2.15
CA PRO A 63 -2.94 3.79 3.33
C PRO A 63 -1.49 3.99 3.83
N PRO A 64 -1.17 5.12 4.49
CA PRO A 64 0.20 5.46 4.87
C PRO A 64 0.86 4.44 5.79
N LEU A 65 0.13 3.90 6.78
CA LEU A 65 0.71 2.88 7.68
C LEU A 65 1.06 1.59 6.95
N GLN A 66 0.30 1.21 5.92
CA GLN A 66 0.64 0.03 5.12
C GLN A 66 1.85 0.29 4.24
N LYS A 67 2.02 1.51 3.73
CA LYS A 67 3.23 1.90 3.02
C LYS A 67 4.46 1.89 3.94
N LEU A 68 4.32 2.42 5.16
CA LEU A 68 5.37 2.35 6.18
C LEU A 68 5.72 0.89 6.52
N TRP A 69 4.72 0.03 6.69
CA TRP A 69 4.92 -1.40 6.90
C TRP A 69 5.73 -2.05 5.76
N LEU A 70 5.43 -1.73 4.50
CA LEU A 70 6.25 -2.22 3.39
C LEU A 70 7.69 -1.71 3.47
N ASP A 71 7.88 -0.43 3.78
CA ASP A 71 9.21 0.20 3.83
C ASP A 71 10.10 -0.37 4.94
N ASP A 72 9.52 -0.67 6.10
CA ASP A 72 10.27 -1.18 7.26
C ASP A 72 10.42 -2.72 7.24
N VAL A 73 9.35 -3.45 6.90
CA VAL A 73 9.31 -4.91 7.02
C VAL A 73 9.99 -5.59 5.82
N LEU A 74 9.80 -5.06 4.60
CA LEU A 74 10.40 -5.63 3.39
C LEU A 74 11.85 -5.15 3.22
N ALA A 75 12.69 -5.43 4.20
CA ALA A 75 14.04 -4.90 4.29
C ALA A 75 15.06 -5.61 3.36
N TYR A 76 16.11 -4.85 2.98
CA TYR A 76 17.29 -5.39 2.30
C TYR A 76 17.96 -6.49 3.15
N GLY A 77 18.39 -7.57 2.50
CA GLY A 77 19.01 -8.72 3.15
C GLY A 77 18.01 -9.70 3.75
N TRP A 78 16.72 -9.36 3.75
CA TRP A 78 15.64 -10.24 4.20
C TRP A 78 14.59 -10.49 3.10
N ALA A 79 13.90 -9.46 2.62
CA ALA A 79 12.89 -9.57 1.55
C ALA A 79 13.51 -9.53 0.15
N TYR A 80 14.53 -8.68 -0.04
CA TYR A 80 15.22 -8.48 -1.32
C TYR A 80 16.71 -8.19 -1.14
N GLY A 81 17.46 -8.12 -2.25
CA GLY A 81 18.90 -7.85 -2.23
C GLY A 81 19.75 -9.07 -1.88
N GLN A 82 21.03 -8.86 -1.57
CA GLN A 82 21.95 -9.96 -1.28
C GLN A 82 21.52 -10.71 -0.02
N GLY A 83 21.22 -12.01 -0.14
CA GLY A 83 20.72 -12.84 0.96
C GLY A 83 19.22 -12.69 1.24
N GLY A 84 18.56 -11.66 0.69
CA GLY A 84 17.13 -11.43 0.87
C GLY A 84 16.28 -12.34 -0.02
N GLN A 85 15.86 -13.47 0.53
CA GLN A 85 15.08 -14.49 -0.17
C GLN A 85 13.82 -14.91 0.59
N ALA A 86 13.49 -14.26 1.71
CA ALA A 86 12.44 -14.71 2.63
C ALA A 86 11.05 -14.79 1.98
N LEU A 87 10.80 -13.98 0.94
CA LEU A 87 9.52 -13.92 0.25
C LEU A 87 9.50 -14.62 -1.12
N ARG A 88 10.62 -15.23 -1.52
CA ARG A 88 10.73 -15.86 -2.84
C ARG A 88 9.75 -17.03 -2.97
N GLY A 89 8.99 -17.03 -4.06
CA GLY A 89 8.01 -18.07 -4.38
C GLY A 89 6.68 -17.94 -3.63
N LYS A 90 6.50 -16.92 -2.79
CA LYS A 90 5.22 -16.61 -2.15
C LYS A 90 4.32 -15.82 -3.10
N ASP A 91 3.03 -15.77 -2.80
CA ASP A 91 2.06 -15.01 -3.57
C ASP A 91 1.67 -13.71 -2.85
N LEU A 92 1.40 -12.65 -3.62
CA LEU A 92 0.88 -11.37 -3.14
C LEU A 92 -0.49 -11.12 -3.76
N TRP A 93 -1.52 -10.94 -2.93
CA TRP A 93 -2.87 -10.64 -3.39
C TRP A 93 -3.37 -9.31 -2.86
N LEU A 94 -3.78 -8.42 -3.77
CA LEU A 94 -4.40 -7.14 -3.42
C LEU A 94 -5.92 -7.30 -3.38
N VAL A 95 -6.51 -7.00 -2.22
CA VAL A 95 -7.95 -6.91 -2.02
C VAL A 95 -8.30 -5.48 -1.65
N ALA A 96 -8.95 -4.77 -2.56
CA ALA A 96 -9.10 -3.33 -2.44
C ALA A 96 -10.52 -2.83 -2.67
N THR A 97 -10.83 -1.68 -2.09
CA THR A 97 -12.09 -0.97 -2.33
C THR A 97 -11.81 0.44 -2.81
N THR A 98 -12.54 0.93 -3.80
CA THR A 98 -12.42 2.33 -4.25
C THR A 98 -13.67 3.15 -3.90
N GLY A 99 -13.49 4.46 -3.75
CA GLY A 99 -14.59 5.38 -3.52
C GLY A 99 -15.41 5.68 -4.78
N GLY A 100 -14.73 5.84 -5.92
CA GLY A 100 -15.37 6.10 -7.23
C GLY A 100 -15.88 4.81 -7.87
N PRO A 101 -16.94 4.87 -8.70
CA PRO A 101 -17.43 3.72 -9.45
C PRO A 101 -16.42 3.30 -10.53
N GLU A 102 -16.52 2.08 -11.05
CA GLU A 102 -15.59 1.56 -12.07
C GLU A 102 -15.50 2.48 -13.29
N ALA A 103 -16.65 2.98 -13.78
CA ALA A 103 -16.73 3.92 -14.90
C ALA A 103 -15.99 5.25 -14.70
N SER A 104 -15.55 5.56 -13.48
CA SER A 104 -14.68 6.72 -13.23
C SER A 104 -13.24 6.50 -13.67
N TYR A 105 -12.79 5.24 -13.69
CA TYR A 105 -11.46 4.79 -14.12
C TYR A 105 -11.45 4.53 -15.62
N HIS A 106 -11.48 5.63 -16.39
CA HIS A 106 -11.45 5.58 -17.84
C HIS A 106 -10.69 6.79 -18.40
N PRO A 107 -9.97 6.68 -19.54
CA PRO A 107 -9.27 7.80 -20.19
C PRO A 107 -10.13 9.03 -20.47
N THR A 108 -11.44 8.84 -20.67
CA THR A 108 -12.40 9.92 -20.94
C THR A 108 -13.17 10.39 -19.70
N SER A 109 -12.89 9.83 -18.53
CA SER A 109 -13.52 10.17 -17.25
C SER A 109 -12.53 10.87 -16.31
N TYR A 110 -12.98 11.25 -15.10
CA TYR A 110 -12.20 12.13 -14.22
C TYR A 110 -10.96 11.50 -13.61
N ASN A 111 -10.87 10.15 -13.50
CA ASN A 111 -9.62 9.51 -13.07
C ASN A 111 -8.62 9.29 -14.21
N ARG A 112 -9.01 9.56 -15.47
CA ARG A 112 -8.14 9.64 -16.66
C ARG A 112 -7.35 8.38 -17.05
N TYR A 113 -7.48 7.30 -16.30
CA TYR A 113 -6.81 6.03 -16.53
C TYR A 113 -7.75 4.89 -16.15
N PHE A 114 -7.58 3.75 -16.82
CA PHE A 114 -8.09 2.47 -16.33
C PHE A 114 -7.45 2.14 -14.97
N PHE A 115 -8.13 1.32 -14.17
CA PHE A 115 -7.68 1.09 -12.79
C PHE A 115 -6.35 0.32 -12.72
N ASP A 116 -6.07 -0.52 -13.71
CA ASP A 116 -4.82 -1.26 -13.88
C ASP A 116 -3.58 -0.35 -13.90
N ALA A 117 -3.70 0.89 -14.39
CA ALA A 117 -2.61 1.86 -14.39
C ALA A 117 -2.12 2.25 -12.97
N PHE A 118 -2.87 1.94 -11.92
CA PHE A 118 -2.50 2.19 -10.51
C PHE A 118 -1.94 0.96 -9.79
N LEU A 119 -1.90 -0.20 -10.45
CA LEU A 119 -1.35 -1.45 -9.93
C LEU A 119 0.19 -1.60 -10.01
N PRO A 120 0.93 -0.94 -10.93
CA PRO A 120 2.36 -1.19 -11.10
C PRO A 120 3.21 -1.10 -9.82
N PRO A 121 2.97 -0.18 -8.87
CA PRO A 121 3.73 -0.16 -7.62
C PRO A 121 3.59 -1.45 -6.79
N TYR A 122 2.41 -2.09 -6.80
CA TYR A 122 2.18 -3.35 -6.09
C TYR A 122 2.85 -4.52 -6.81
N GLU A 123 2.68 -4.58 -8.13
CA GLU A 123 3.32 -5.58 -9.00
C GLU A 123 4.85 -5.54 -8.87
N GLN A 124 5.43 -4.35 -8.94
CA GLN A 124 6.86 -4.14 -8.83
C GLN A 124 7.40 -4.49 -7.43
N THR A 125 6.62 -4.22 -6.38
CA THR A 125 6.97 -4.61 -5.00
C THR A 125 6.99 -6.14 -4.88
N ALA A 126 5.98 -6.83 -5.43
CA ALA A 126 5.95 -8.29 -5.47
C ALA A 126 7.17 -8.84 -6.23
N ALA A 127 7.40 -8.35 -7.45
CA ALA A 127 8.50 -8.81 -8.30
C ALA A 127 9.88 -8.60 -7.66
N LEU A 128 10.10 -7.45 -7.02
CA LEU A 128 11.37 -7.15 -6.34
C LEU A 128 11.67 -8.13 -5.19
N CYS A 129 10.63 -8.56 -4.47
CA CYS A 129 10.75 -9.52 -3.37
C CYS A 129 10.69 -10.99 -3.84
N GLY A 130 10.56 -11.22 -5.15
CA GLY A 130 10.37 -12.57 -5.70
C GLY A 130 9.05 -13.22 -5.33
N MET A 131 7.99 -12.42 -5.18
CA MET A 131 6.62 -12.88 -5.06
C MET A 131 5.91 -12.84 -6.42
N ARG A 132 4.91 -13.70 -6.62
CA ARG A 132 3.98 -13.59 -7.75
C ARG A 132 2.78 -12.73 -7.35
N PHE A 133 2.51 -11.69 -8.13
CA PHE A 133 1.35 -10.84 -7.94
C PHE A 133 0.10 -11.50 -8.54
N LEU A 134 -0.89 -11.76 -7.70
CA LEU A 134 -2.15 -12.39 -8.12
C LEU A 134 -3.15 -11.33 -8.61
N PRO A 135 -4.08 -11.68 -9.53
CA PRO A 135 -5.14 -10.80 -9.99
C PRO A 135 -5.88 -10.14 -8.81
N PRO A 136 -5.90 -8.79 -8.73
CA PRO A 136 -6.47 -8.10 -7.59
C PRO A 136 -7.99 -8.32 -7.54
N LEU A 137 -8.53 -8.36 -6.33
CA LEU A 137 -9.97 -8.35 -6.10
C LEU A 137 -10.39 -6.94 -5.68
N VAL A 138 -11.05 -6.21 -6.58
CA VAL A 138 -11.38 -4.78 -6.37
C VAL A 138 -12.90 -4.58 -6.39
N LEU A 139 -13.44 -3.95 -5.35
CA LEU A 139 -14.82 -3.44 -5.36
C LEU A 139 -14.82 -1.94 -5.65
N HIS A 140 -15.44 -1.55 -6.76
CA HIS A 140 -15.60 -0.15 -7.10
C HIS A 140 -16.85 0.48 -6.48
N GLY A 141 -16.80 1.79 -6.22
CA GLY A 141 -17.96 2.53 -5.69
C GLY A 141 -18.43 2.06 -4.31
N ALA A 142 -17.53 1.59 -3.46
CA ALA A 142 -17.84 0.86 -2.22
C ALA A 142 -18.80 1.61 -1.27
N ARG A 143 -18.82 2.95 -1.30
CA ARG A 143 -19.72 3.77 -0.49
C ARG A 143 -21.19 3.60 -0.89
N SER A 144 -21.47 3.42 -2.18
CA SER A 144 -22.82 3.34 -2.74
C SER A 144 -23.17 1.95 -3.29
N ALA A 145 -22.24 0.99 -3.25
CA ALA A 145 -22.45 -0.36 -3.75
C ALA A 145 -23.68 -1.01 -3.08
N PRO A 146 -24.61 -1.60 -3.85
CA PRO A 146 -25.77 -2.33 -3.33
C PRO A 146 -25.36 -3.47 -2.38
N GLU A 147 -26.21 -3.79 -1.41
CA GLU A 147 -25.93 -4.88 -0.45
C GLU A 147 -25.66 -6.23 -1.13
N ALA A 148 -26.38 -6.55 -2.22
CA ALA A 148 -26.16 -7.78 -2.98
C ALA A 148 -24.76 -7.84 -3.61
N GLU A 149 -24.25 -6.71 -4.12
CA GLU A 149 -22.92 -6.62 -4.71
C GLU A 149 -21.83 -6.76 -3.64
N VAL A 150 -22.00 -6.08 -2.49
CA VAL A 150 -21.09 -6.23 -1.35
C VAL A 150 -21.07 -7.67 -0.83
N ALA A 151 -22.24 -8.32 -0.72
CA ALA A 151 -22.33 -9.70 -0.28
C ALA A 151 -21.66 -10.67 -1.26
N ALA A 152 -21.87 -10.49 -2.56
CA ALA A 152 -21.20 -11.27 -3.60
C ALA A 152 -19.68 -11.09 -3.55
N HIS A 153 -19.20 -9.85 -3.41
CA HIS A 153 -17.77 -9.54 -3.32
C HIS A 153 -17.12 -10.17 -2.08
N VAL A 154 -17.77 -10.09 -0.91
CA VAL A 154 -17.29 -10.73 0.32
C VAL A 154 -17.28 -12.25 0.18
N LYS A 155 -18.28 -12.83 -0.48
CA LYS A 155 -18.32 -14.28 -0.75
C LYS A 155 -17.16 -14.69 -1.66
N THR A 156 -16.91 -13.98 -2.76
CA THR A 156 -15.79 -14.25 -3.66
C THR A 156 -14.46 -14.17 -2.93
N PHE A 157 -14.28 -13.16 -2.06
CA PHE A 157 -13.09 -13.04 -1.23
C PHE A 157 -12.89 -14.27 -0.33
N ALA A 158 -13.93 -14.68 0.40
CA ALA A 158 -13.86 -15.83 1.30
C ALA A 158 -13.61 -17.15 0.56
N ASP A 159 -14.31 -17.39 -0.56
CA ASP A 159 -14.15 -18.58 -1.39
C ASP A 159 -12.71 -18.69 -1.93
N ARG A 160 -12.15 -17.56 -2.41
CA ARG A 160 -10.76 -17.52 -2.91
C ARG A 160 -9.76 -17.73 -1.79
N LEU A 161 -9.94 -17.08 -0.64
CA LEU A 161 -9.05 -17.25 0.49
C LEU A 161 -9.05 -18.70 1.00
N ALA A 162 -10.21 -19.36 1.04
CA ALA A 162 -10.35 -20.75 1.48
C ALA A 162 -9.84 -21.78 0.46
N SER A 163 -9.81 -21.45 -0.83
CA SER A 163 -9.39 -22.37 -1.89
C SER A 163 -7.93 -22.19 -2.33
N TYR A 164 -7.23 -21.14 -1.87
CA TYR A 164 -5.82 -20.92 -2.16
C TYR A 164 -4.96 -22.16 -1.78
N PRO A 165 -4.00 -22.60 -2.62
CA PRO A 165 -3.54 -22.02 -3.89
C PRO A 165 -4.22 -22.62 -5.15
N HIS A 166 -5.44 -23.13 -5.05
CA HIS A 166 -6.10 -23.87 -6.15
C HIS A 166 -7.08 -22.98 -6.96
N TRP A 167 -6.66 -21.77 -7.33
CA TRP A 167 -7.52 -20.91 -8.16
C TRP A 167 -7.38 -21.30 -9.63
N PRO A 168 -8.50 -21.35 -10.39
CA PRO A 168 -8.46 -21.68 -11.82
C PRO A 168 -7.49 -20.82 -12.63
N GLU A 169 -7.37 -19.55 -12.28
CA GLU A 169 -6.52 -18.59 -12.98
C GLU A 169 -5.03 -18.75 -12.64
N MET A 170 -4.66 -19.50 -11.58
CA MET A 170 -3.26 -19.66 -11.17
C MET A 170 -2.43 -20.49 -12.15
N ASP A 171 -3.07 -21.36 -12.93
CA ASP A 171 -2.44 -22.15 -13.99
C ASP A 171 -2.04 -21.29 -15.20
N GLU A 172 -2.71 -20.14 -15.39
CA GLU A 172 -2.45 -19.20 -16.49
C GLU A 172 -1.45 -18.10 -16.09
N LEU A 173 -1.18 -17.94 -14.78
CA LEU A 173 -0.21 -16.98 -14.29
C LEU A 173 1.21 -17.51 -14.47
N GLY A 174 2.06 -16.71 -15.13
CA GLY A 174 3.48 -16.99 -15.27
C GLY A 174 4.17 -17.21 -13.92
N VAL A 175 5.29 -17.92 -13.96
CA VAL A 175 6.16 -18.10 -12.79
C VAL A 175 6.58 -16.72 -12.27
N CYS A 176 6.77 -16.62 -10.95
CA CYS A 176 7.24 -15.42 -10.27
C CYS A 176 8.28 -14.66 -11.10
N PRO A 177 8.04 -13.38 -11.43
CA PRO A 177 9.01 -12.60 -12.20
C PRO A 177 10.28 -12.42 -11.37
N THR A 178 11.43 -12.86 -11.91
CA THR A 178 12.72 -12.58 -11.29
C THR A 178 13.09 -11.12 -11.58
N CYS A 179 12.90 -10.22 -10.61
CA CYS A 179 13.43 -8.87 -10.70
C CYS A 179 14.88 -8.84 -10.22
N GLU A 180 15.83 -9.00 -11.15
CA GLU A 180 17.25 -8.88 -10.83
C GLU A 180 17.71 -7.42 -10.87
N VAL A 181 17.92 -6.81 -9.70
CA VAL A 181 18.54 -5.49 -9.58
C VAL A 181 20.06 -5.63 -9.82
N PRO A 182 20.66 -4.89 -10.78
CA PRO A 182 22.11 -4.95 -11.02
C PRO A 182 22.95 -4.61 -9.78
N ASN A 183 24.12 -5.25 -9.64
CA ASN A 183 25.05 -4.94 -8.54
C ASN A 183 25.49 -3.47 -8.51
N SER A 184 25.60 -2.82 -9.67
CA SER A 184 25.96 -1.40 -9.79
C SER A 184 24.96 -0.46 -9.12
N ASP A 185 23.70 -0.90 -9.05
CA ASP A 185 22.58 -0.09 -8.57
C ASP A 185 22.27 -0.39 -7.08
N ARG A 186 23.03 -1.32 -6.48
CA ARG A 186 22.93 -1.66 -5.06
C ARG A 186 23.82 -0.73 -4.21
N PRO A 187 23.38 -0.34 -3.01
CA PRO A 187 24.24 0.41 -2.09
C PRO A 187 25.53 -0.35 -1.78
N ALA A 188 26.67 0.36 -1.77
CA ALA A 188 27.98 -0.24 -1.51
C ALA A 188 28.12 -0.76 -0.06
N ASP A 189 27.39 -0.19 0.89
CA ASP A 189 27.29 -0.63 2.27
C ASP A 189 25.83 -0.90 2.63
N ALA A 190 25.52 -2.13 3.01
CA ALA A 190 24.23 -2.53 3.57
C ALA A 190 24.10 -1.99 5.02
N THR A 191 24.07 -0.67 5.17
CA THR A 191 23.60 -0.06 6.42
C THR A 191 22.09 -0.34 6.51
N ARG A 192 21.65 -0.89 7.64
CA ARG A 192 20.23 -1.18 7.90
C ARG A 192 19.41 0.08 7.63
N ALA A 193 18.25 -0.03 6.99
CA ALA A 193 17.40 1.10 6.63
C ALA A 193 17.03 2.01 7.81
N GLY A 194 17.09 1.49 9.06
CA GLY A 194 16.90 2.26 10.30
C GLY A 194 18.06 3.16 10.74
N ASP A 195 19.27 3.01 10.18
CA ASP A 195 20.48 3.75 10.59
C ASP A 195 20.81 4.95 9.69
N HIS A 196 19.98 5.29 8.70
CA HIS A 196 20.35 6.33 7.74
C HIS A 196 20.05 7.75 8.29
N PRO A 197 21.07 8.58 8.64
CA PRO A 197 20.86 9.94 9.15
C PRO A 197 20.15 10.88 8.15
N ALA A 198 20.08 10.49 6.87
CA ALA A 198 19.51 11.27 5.78
C ALA A 198 17.97 11.41 5.86
N GLY A 199 17.23 10.39 6.31
CA GLY A 199 15.76 10.46 6.39
C GLY A 199 15.29 11.48 7.44
N ARG A 200 15.96 11.50 8.59
CA ARG A 200 15.69 12.44 9.70
C ARG A 200 16.15 13.87 9.36
N ALA A 201 17.27 14.00 8.65
CA ALA A 201 17.76 15.29 8.15
C ALA A 201 16.86 15.88 7.05
N PHE A 202 16.32 15.05 6.14
CA PHE A 202 15.43 15.50 5.07
C PHE A 202 14.11 16.05 5.61
N PHE A 203 13.50 15.37 6.59
CA PHE A 203 12.27 15.85 7.25
C PHE A 203 12.47 17.18 7.98
N THR A 204 13.62 17.35 8.65
CA THR A 204 13.95 18.60 9.37
C THR A 204 14.17 19.75 8.39
N ALA A 205 14.90 19.52 7.29
CA ALA A 205 15.16 20.54 6.27
C ALA A 205 13.88 20.99 5.53
N LEU A 206 12.93 20.08 5.32
CA LEU A 206 11.66 20.42 4.67
C LEU A 206 10.77 21.30 5.57
N GLN A 207 10.73 21.00 6.87
CA GLN A 207 9.99 21.80 7.86
C GLN A 207 10.58 23.21 8.02
N ASP A 208 11.91 23.33 8.05
CA ASP A 208 12.59 24.63 8.11
C ASP A 208 12.34 25.48 6.86
N THR A 209 12.27 24.84 5.69
CA THR A 209 12.02 25.55 4.42
C THR A 209 10.57 26.03 4.33
N LEU A 210 9.60 25.20 4.74
CA LEU A 210 8.19 25.59 4.82
C LEU A 210 7.94 26.69 5.87
N GLY A 211 8.67 26.66 7.00
CA GLY A 211 8.63 27.72 8.01
C GLY A 211 9.14 29.07 7.50
N ARG A 212 10.17 29.07 6.65
CA ARG A 212 10.74 30.30 6.06
C ARG A 212 9.84 30.93 4.99
N VAL A 213 9.11 30.12 4.22
CA VAL A 213 8.17 30.63 3.21
C VAL A 213 6.97 31.35 3.83
N ASN A 214 6.52 30.91 5.01
CA ASN A 214 5.45 31.61 5.74
C ASN A 214 5.92 32.90 6.43
N ALA A 215 7.21 32.98 6.83
CA ALA A 215 7.75 34.18 7.47
C ALA A 215 8.07 35.32 6.47
N SER A 216 8.41 35.01 5.22
CA SER A 216 8.72 36.01 4.20
C SER A 216 7.49 36.65 3.53
N GLY A 217 6.28 36.15 3.81
CA GLY A 217 5.02 36.72 3.30
C GLY A 217 4.36 37.77 4.22
N ALA A 218 4.93 38.04 5.40
CA ALA A 218 4.30 38.91 6.40
C ALA A 218 4.77 40.38 6.40
N ASP A 219 5.77 40.74 5.57
CA ASP A 219 6.47 42.04 5.71
C ASP A 219 6.29 43.03 4.54
N THR A 220 5.24 42.85 3.71
CA THR A 220 4.86 43.86 2.71
C THR A 220 3.43 44.34 2.90
N ALA A 221 3.18 45.00 4.03
CA ALA A 221 2.00 45.84 4.18
C ALA A 221 2.35 47.05 5.06
N HIS A 222 2.96 48.10 4.49
CA HIS A 222 2.73 49.49 4.91
C HIS A 222 3.36 50.50 3.94
N GLY A 223 2.52 51.43 3.46
CA GLY A 223 2.96 52.74 2.99
C GLY A 223 2.63 53.08 1.53
N THR A 224 1.60 53.90 1.30
CA THR A 224 1.76 55.35 0.99
C THR A 224 0.60 55.90 0.15
N GLN A 225 -0.18 56.75 0.82
CA GLN A 225 -0.84 58.01 0.42
C GLN A 225 -1.75 58.13 -0.81
N ALA A 226 -2.91 58.76 -0.52
CA ALA A 226 -3.88 59.34 -1.44
C ALA A 226 -3.35 60.59 -2.17
N PRO A 227 -4.03 61.03 -3.26
CA PRO A 227 -3.98 62.42 -3.67
C PRO A 227 -5.36 63.12 -3.59
N GLU A 228 -5.32 64.36 -3.10
CA GLU A 228 -6.40 65.35 -3.15
C GLU A 228 -6.54 66.00 -4.54
N ALA A 229 -7.71 66.60 -4.71
CA ALA A 229 -8.34 67.24 -5.85
C ALA A 229 -7.52 68.24 -6.70
N ARG A 230 -7.93 68.34 -7.97
CA ARG A 230 -8.24 69.61 -8.66
C ARG A 230 -9.39 69.43 -9.62
#